data_AF-A0A0T5VQF1-F1
#
_entry.id   AF-A0A0T5VQF1-F1
#
_cell.length_a   1.000
_cell.length_b   1.000
_cell.length_c   1.000
_cell.angle_alpha   90.00
_cell.angle_beta   90.00
_cell.angle_gamma   90.00
#
_symmetry.space_group_name_H-M   'P 1'
#
loop_
_entity.id
_entity.type
_entity.pdbx_description
1 polymer ?
#
loop_
_entity_poly.entity_id
_entity_poly.type
_entity_poly.pdbx_seq_one_letter_code
_entity_poly.pdbx_strand_id
1 'polypeptide(L)'
;MNYKFLIMYLQFFIIEFRLYITIMGNWKHLDIEPERDLISIGALFELGKVKRMYDIIALSPTRVINILGINHERYTIKLTNPEKFSVSEILRMAFVFNVDPNFIFEVIQNETEKTILEKIEKQRKKLK
;
A
#
# COMPACT_ATOMS: atom_id res chain seq x y z
N MET A 1 -44.41 4.33 9.91
CA MET A 1 -42.95 4.15 9.77
C MET A 1 -42.29 5.47 10.16
N ASN A 2 -41.39 5.46 11.16
CA ASN A 2 -41.02 6.68 11.89
C ASN A 2 -39.77 7.30 11.25
N TYR A 3 -39.94 8.35 10.44
CA TYR A 3 -38.88 9.01 9.65
C TYR A 3 -37.66 9.43 10.49
N LYS A 4 -37.86 9.68 11.79
CA LYS A 4 -36.79 10.02 12.74
C LYS A 4 -35.76 8.90 12.91
N PHE A 5 -36.19 7.64 12.88
CA PHE A 5 -35.28 6.48 12.95
C PHE A 5 -34.48 6.31 11.65
N LEU A 6 -35.10 6.57 10.50
CA LEU A 6 -34.43 6.48 9.20
C LEU A 6 -33.33 7.55 9.07
N ILE A 7 -33.61 8.78 9.50
CA ILE A 7 -32.64 9.89 9.49
C ILE A 7 -31.47 9.60 10.44
N MET A 8 -31.72 9.03 11.61
CA MET A 8 -30.67 8.65 12.57
C MET A 8 -29.75 7.56 11.99
N TYR A 9 -30.32 6.56 11.31
CA TYR A 9 -29.52 5.52 10.63
C TYR A 9 -28.69 6.08 9.48
N LEU A 10 -29.26 6.98 8.67
CA LEU A 10 -28.54 7.66 7.60
C LEU A 10 -27.41 8.55 8.16
N GLN A 11 -27.65 9.29 9.25
CA GLN A 11 -26.60 10.08 9.89
C GLN A 11 -25.49 9.20 10.46
N PHE A 12 -25.81 8.08 11.10
CA PHE A 12 -24.82 7.14 11.62
C PHE A 12 -23.98 6.53 10.48
N PHE A 13 -24.62 6.09 9.39
CA PHE A 13 -23.92 5.56 8.21
C PHE A 13 -23.03 6.62 7.55
N ILE A 14 -23.49 7.87 7.42
CA ILE A 14 -22.69 8.98 6.89
C ILE A 14 -21.51 9.29 7.80
N ILE A 15 -21.68 9.24 9.13
CA ILE A 15 -20.60 9.50 10.08
C ILE A 15 -19.56 8.39 10.04
N GLU A 16 -19.95 7.12 10.02
CA GLU A 16 -19.04 5.97 9.89
C GLU A 16 -18.30 5.99 8.56
N PHE A 17 -19.01 6.27 7.46
CA PHE A 17 -18.42 6.38 6.13
C PHE A 17 -17.47 7.60 6.03
N ARG A 18 -17.83 8.72 6.66
CA ARG A 18 -16.99 9.91 6.73
C ARG A 18 -15.80 9.72 7.66
N LEU A 19 -15.94 8.94 8.75
CA LEU A 19 -14.82 8.53 9.58
C LEU A 19 -13.85 7.74 8.71
N TYR A 20 -14.32 6.71 8.00
CA TYR A 20 -13.52 5.87 7.09
C TYR A 20 -12.75 6.68 6.04
N ILE A 21 -13.35 7.73 5.48
CA ILE A 21 -12.69 8.62 4.51
C ILE A 21 -11.72 9.61 5.18
N THR A 22 -11.96 10.01 6.43
CA THR A 22 -11.15 11.01 7.15
C THR A 22 -9.91 10.40 7.83
N ILE A 23 -9.81 9.07 8.00
CA ILE A 23 -8.66 8.41 8.67
C ILE A 23 -7.37 8.45 7.83
N MET A 24 -7.42 8.92 6.57
CA MET A 24 -6.31 8.76 5.63
C MET A 24 -5.73 10.12 5.24
N GLY A 25 -4.40 10.25 5.31
CA GLY A 25 -3.70 11.42 4.80
C GLY A 25 -4.07 11.63 3.33
N ASN A 26 -4.41 12.86 2.95
CA ASN A 26 -4.69 13.20 1.56
C ASN A 26 -3.42 12.97 0.72
N TRP A 27 -3.35 11.81 0.05
CA TRP A 27 -2.19 11.35 -0.70
C TRP A 27 -2.24 11.77 -2.16
N LYS A 28 -3.36 12.28 -2.67
CA LYS A 28 -3.44 12.77 -4.05
C LYS A 28 -3.00 14.23 -4.10
N HIS A 29 -1.79 14.45 -4.60
CA HIS A 29 -1.35 15.80 -5.01
C HIS A 29 -1.71 16.03 -6.47
N LEU A 30 -2.45 17.11 -6.73
CA LEU A 30 -3.08 17.39 -8.03
C LEU A 30 -2.10 17.91 -9.10
N ASP A 31 -0.85 18.19 -8.73
CA ASP A 31 0.09 18.93 -9.59
C ASP A 31 1.13 18.03 -10.30
N ILE A 32 1.08 16.70 -10.12
CA ILE A 32 2.02 15.75 -10.72
C ILE A 32 1.23 14.75 -11.55
N GLU A 33 1.27 14.90 -12.89
CA GLU A 33 0.71 13.91 -13.79
C GLU A 33 1.62 12.67 -13.86
N PRO A 34 1.15 11.49 -13.44
CA PRO A 34 1.94 10.27 -13.50
C PRO A 34 2.00 9.75 -14.94
N GLU A 35 3.14 9.16 -15.34
CA GLU A 35 3.27 8.57 -16.67
C GLU A 35 2.29 7.40 -16.86
N ARG A 36 1.74 7.25 -18.07
CA ARG A 36 0.74 6.21 -18.40
C ARG A 36 1.19 4.78 -18.04
N ASP A 37 2.46 4.47 -18.26
CA ASP A 37 3.03 3.16 -17.96
C ASP A 37 2.99 2.88 -16.44
N LEU A 38 3.18 3.90 -15.61
CA LEU A 38 3.19 3.78 -14.15
C LEU A 38 1.78 3.72 -13.56
N ILE A 39 0.83 4.41 -14.18
CA ILE A 39 -0.60 4.32 -13.83
C ILE A 39 -1.10 2.88 -13.99
N SER A 40 -0.65 2.18 -15.03
CA SER A 40 -1.02 0.78 -15.24
C SER A 40 -0.56 -0.13 -14.09
N ILE A 41 0.57 0.18 -13.46
CA ILE A 41 1.06 -0.54 -12.27
C ILE A 41 0.15 -0.25 -11.09
N GLY A 42 -0.22 1.01 -10.85
CA GLY A 42 -1.15 1.40 -9.80
C GLY A 42 -2.50 0.68 -9.93
N ALA A 43 -3.06 0.60 -11.15
CA ALA A 43 -4.30 -0.11 -11.40
C ALA A 43 -4.21 -1.61 -11.05
N LEU A 44 -3.05 -2.25 -11.21
CA LEU A 44 -2.87 -3.66 -10.84
C LEU A 44 -2.91 -3.88 -9.32
N PHE A 45 -2.45 -2.89 -8.54
CA PHE A 45 -2.61 -2.91 -7.09
C PHE A 45 -4.09 -2.75 -6.71
N GLU A 46 -4.80 -1.77 -7.28
CA GLU A 46 -6.22 -1.55 -7.00
C GLU A 46 -7.10 -2.75 -7.38
N LEU A 47 -6.77 -3.43 -8.47
CA LEU A 47 -7.47 -4.64 -8.93
C LEU A 47 -7.07 -5.92 -8.17
N GLY A 48 -6.16 -5.83 -7.19
CA GLY A 48 -5.67 -6.98 -6.44
C GLY A 48 -4.93 -8.01 -7.30
N LYS A 49 -4.36 -7.59 -8.44
CA LYS A 49 -3.59 -8.44 -9.35
C LYS A 49 -2.15 -8.63 -8.88
N VAL A 50 -1.61 -7.65 -8.16
CA VAL A 50 -0.32 -7.75 -7.47
C VAL A 50 -0.55 -8.52 -6.17
N LYS A 51 -0.02 -9.75 -6.07
CA LYS A 51 -0.12 -10.57 -4.85
C LYS A 51 1.16 -10.54 -4.03
N ARG A 52 2.28 -10.28 -4.69
CA ARG A 52 3.60 -10.12 -4.06
C ARG A 52 4.24 -8.86 -4.58
N MET A 53 5.04 -8.21 -3.75
CA MET A 53 5.80 -7.03 -4.19
C MET A 53 6.71 -7.38 -5.37
N TYR A 54 7.27 -8.58 -5.41
CA TYR A 54 8.10 -9.03 -6.53
C TYR A 54 7.39 -9.01 -7.89
N ASP A 55 6.06 -9.13 -7.95
CA ASP A 55 5.33 -9.19 -9.22
C ASP A 55 5.46 -7.88 -10.02
N ILE A 56 5.79 -6.75 -9.36
CA ILE A 56 5.99 -5.46 -10.03
C ILE A 56 7.37 -5.33 -10.72
N ILE A 57 8.31 -6.24 -10.45
CA ILE A 57 9.65 -6.19 -11.07
C ILE A 57 9.60 -6.35 -12.59
N ALA A 58 8.58 -7.05 -13.09
CA ALA A 58 8.37 -7.27 -14.52
C ALA A 58 7.79 -6.03 -15.23
N LEU A 59 7.32 -5.04 -14.47
CA LEU A 59 6.53 -3.91 -14.97
C LEU A 59 7.35 -2.62 -15.03
N SER A 60 8.44 -2.61 -15.81
CA SER A 60 9.35 -1.46 -16.00
C SER A 60 10.41 -1.25 -14.89
N PRO A 61 11.29 -2.23 -14.64
CA PRO A 61 12.26 -2.20 -13.55
C PRO A 61 13.17 -0.96 -13.61
N THR A 62 13.78 -0.65 -14.75
CA THR A 62 14.73 0.48 -14.87
C THR A 62 14.09 1.84 -14.59
N ARG A 63 12.85 2.06 -15.04
CA ARG A 63 12.18 3.35 -14.94
C ARG A 63 11.67 3.60 -13.51
N VAL A 64 11.08 2.58 -12.89
CA VAL A 64 10.66 2.62 -11.48
C VAL A 64 11.86 2.87 -10.57
N ILE A 65 12.97 2.18 -10.80
CA ILE A 65 14.22 2.35 -10.03
C ILE A 65 14.74 3.79 -10.12
N ASN A 66 14.77 4.35 -11.34
CA ASN A 66 15.23 5.72 -11.57
C ASN A 66 14.34 6.76 -10.86
N ILE A 67 13.01 6.63 -10.96
CA ILE A 67 12.08 7.59 -10.37
C ILE A 67 12.07 7.49 -8.84
N LEU A 68 12.15 6.27 -8.29
CA LEU A 68 12.21 6.07 -6.84
C LEU A 68 13.56 6.51 -6.25
N GLY A 69 14.59 6.68 -7.07
CA GLY A 69 15.95 7.02 -6.62
C GLY A 69 16.57 5.92 -5.75
N ILE A 70 16.16 4.67 -5.96
CA ILE A 70 16.66 3.51 -5.21
C ILE A 70 17.68 2.79 -6.10
N ASN A 71 18.79 2.33 -5.53
CA ASN A 71 19.73 1.49 -6.27
C ASN A 71 19.05 0.17 -6.72
N HIS A 72 19.33 -0.29 -7.94
CA HIS A 72 18.73 -1.50 -8.54
C HIS A 72 18.84 -2.76 -7.67
N GLU A 73 20.01 -3.01 -7.08
CA GLU A 73 20.25 -4.17 -6.22
C GLU A 73 19.39 -4.06 -4.94
N ARG A 74 19.40 -2.87 -4.33
CA ARG A 74 18.61 -2.60 -3.12
C ARG A 74 17.12 -2.71 -3.39
N TYR A 75 16.66 -2.28 -4.56
CA TYR A 75 15.28 -2.41 -4.98
C TYR A 75 14.87 -3.88 -5.11
N THR A 76 15.66 -4.69 -5.81
CA THR A 76 15.41 -6.13 -5.99
C THR A 76 15.40 -6.89 -4.65
N ILE A 77 16.32 -6.56 -3.74
CA ILE A 77 16.36 -7.15 -2.39
C ILE A 77 15.11 -6.79 -1.59
N LYS A 78 14.57 -5.57 -1.74
CA LYS A 78 13.36 -5.14 -1.04
C LYS A 78 12.10 -5.74 -1.64
N LEU A 79 12.03 -5.91 -2.96
CA LEU A 79 10.93 -6.61 -3.60
C LEU A 79 10.82 -8.08 -3.17
N THR A 80 11.94 -8.73 -2.87
CA THR A 80 11.98 -10.10 -2.32
C THR A 80 11.84 -10.15 -0.79
N ASN A 81 12.02 -9.02 -0.10
CA ASN A 81 11.88 -8.89 1.35
C ASN A 81 11.07 -7.61 1.66
N PRO A 82 9.75 -7.64 1.42
CA PRO A 82 8.93 -6.44 1.43
C PRO A 82 8.86 -5.73 2.79
N GLU A 83 9.18 -6.40 3.89
CA GLU A 83 9.28 -5.78 5.22
C GLU A 83 10.43 -4.76 5.33
N LYS A 84 11.37 -4.79 4.38
CA LYS A 84 12.53 -3.86 4.35
C LYS A 84 12.20 -2.53 3.65
N PHE A 85 11.01 -2.39 3.08
CA PHE A 85 10.55 -1.09 2.59
C PHE A 85 10.29 -0.16 3.77
N SER A 86 10.89 1.03 3.70
CA SER A 86 10.55 2.12 4.60
C SER A 86 9.20 2.73 4.19
N VAL A 87 8.50 3.32 5.17
CA VAL A 87 7.25 4.06 4.91
C VAL A 87 7.44 5.14 3.83
N SER A 88 8.56 5.88 3.87
CA SER A 88 8.88 6.90 2.86
C SER A 88 9.03 6.32 1.45
N GLU A 89 9.55 5.10 1.30
CA GLU A 89 9.65 4.44 -0.02
C GLU A 89 8.28 3.99 -0.52
N ILE A 90 7.41 3.50 0.37
CA ILE A 90 6.04 3.11 0.06
C ILE A 90 5.21 4.32 -0.37
N LEU A 91 5.31 5.42 0.36
CA LEU A 91 4.63 6.67 -0.01
C LEU A 91 5.13 7.19 -1.36
N ARG A 92 6.45 7.16 -1.62
CA ARG A 92 6.98 7.52 -2.95
C ARG A 92 6.43 6.63 -4.05
N MET A 93 6.35 5.31 -3.83
CA MET A 93 5.73 4.39 -4.77
C MET A 93 4.26 4.74 -5.01
N ALA A 94 3.50 5.07 -3.97
CA ALA A 94 2.10 5.48 -4.08
C ALA A 94 1.94 6.72 -4.98
N PHE A 95 2.80 7.72 -4.82
CA PHE A 95 2.81 8.90 -5.70
C PHE A 95 3.19 8.55 -7.14
N VAL A 96 4.22 7.72 -7.34
CA VAL A 96 4.73 7.34 -8.66
C VAL A 96 3.72 6.50 -9.44
N PHE A 97 3.06 5.56 -8.77
CA PHE A 97 2.06 4.68 -9.37
C PHE A 97 0.65 5.26 -9.34
N ASN A 98 0.45 6.41 -8.70
CA ASN A 98 -0.84 7.04 -8.51
C ASN A 98 -1.88 6.10 -7.90
N VAL A 99 -1.48 5.40 -6.84
CA VAL A 99 -2.31 4.43 -6.14
C VAL A 99 -2.36 4.75 -4.66
N ASP A 100 -3.46 4.39 -4.02
CA ASP A 100 -3.57 4.54 -2.57
C ASP A 100 -2.46 3.72 -1.89
N PRO A 101 -1.63 4.33 -1.01
CA PRO A 101 -0.55 3.62 -0.33
C PRO A 101 -1.03 2.40 0.44
N ASN A 102 -2.30 2.36 0.86
CA ASN A 102 -2.86 1.23 1.59
C ASN A 102 -2.93 -0.05 0.75
N PHE A 103 -3.15 0.04 -0.56
CA PHE A 103 -3.08 -1.15 -1.42
C PHE A 103 -1.68 -1.73 -1.45
N ILE A 104 -0.64 -0.88 -1.43
CA ILE A 104 0.75 -1.34 -1.37
C ILE A 104 1.03 -1.95 0.01
N PHE A 105 0.58 -1.31 1.09
CA PHE A 105 0.73 -1.84 2.45
C PHE A 105 0.03 -3.19 2.64
N GLU A 106 -1.17 -3.37 2.09
CA GLU A 106 -1.91 -4.63 2.17
C GLU A 106 -1.12 -5.79 1.54
N VAL A 107 -0.55 -5.58 0.35
CA VAL A 107 0.30 -6.58 -0.30
C VAL A 107 1.52 -6.92 0.57
N ILE A 108 2.19 -5.90 1.12
CA ILE A 108 3.36 -6.10 1.99
C ILE A 108 2.97 -6.87 3.27
N GLN A 109 1.86 -6.52 3.91
CA GLN A 109 1.40 -7.17 5.13
C GLN A 109 1.08 -8.64 4.87
N ASN A 110 0.29 -8.93 3.83
CA ASN A 110 -0.09 -10.28 3.45
C ASN A 110 1.13 -11.16 3.13
N GLU A 111 2.17 -10.60 2.50
CA GLU A 111 3.40 -11.33 2.18
C GLU A 111 4.31 -11.56 3.40
N THR A 112 4.29 -10.64 4.39
CA THR A 112 5.26 -10.64 5.50
C THR A 112 4.71 -11.17 6.82
N GLU A 113 3.39 -11.29 6.96
CA GLU A 113 2.72 -11.67 8.22
C GLU A 113 3.32 -12.93 8.84
N LYS A 114 3.40 -14.02 8.05
CA LYS A 114 3.94 -15.30 8.53
C LYS A 114 5.39 -15.17 9.02
N THR A 115 6.23 -14.50 8.25
CA THR A 115 7.64 -14.27 8.58
C THR A 115 7.80 -13.46 9.87
N ILE A 116 6.94 -12.46 10.08
CA ILE A 116 6.94 -11.63 11.29
C ILE A 116 6.51 -12.45 12.51
N LEU A 117 5.43 -13.24 12.38
CA LEU A 117 4.96 -14.12 13.46
C LEU A 117 6.04 -15.12 13.90
N GLU A 118 6.69 -15.78 12.94
CA GLU A 118 7.80 -16.71 13.22
C GLU A 118 8.97 -16.03 13.96
N LYS A 119 9.33 -14.79 13.57
CA LYS A 119 10.37 -14.00 14.24
C LYS A 119 9.99 -13.68 15.68
N ILE A 120 8.73 -13.29 15.93
CA ILE A 120 8.21 -12.99 17.27
C ILE A 120 8.23 -14.24 18.16
N GLU A 121 7.78 -15.39 17.65
CA GLU A 121 7.79 -16.65 18.40
C GLU A 121 9.21 -17.07 18.78
N LYS A 122 10.16 -16.96 17.85
CA LYS A 122 11.57 -17.26 18.11
C LYS A 122 12.16 -16.37 19.20
N GLN A 123 11.81 -15.08 19.23
CA GLN A 123 12.25 -14.15 20.27
C GLN A 123 11.63 -14.50 21.62
N ARG A 124 10.33 -14.82 21.66
CA ARG A 124 9.65 -15.25 22.90
C ARG A 124 10.27 -16.50 23.51
N LYS A 125 10.69 -17.47 22.68
CA LYS A 125 11.38 -18.69 23.16
C LYS A 125 12.75 -18.43 23.75
N LYS A 126 13.45 -17.36 23.36
CA LYS A 126 14.77 -16.98 23.93
C LYS A 126 14.66 -16.30 25.29
N LEU A 127 13.49 -15.76 25.61
CA LEU A 127 13.21 -15.05 26.86
C LEU A 127 12.71 -15.98 27.98
N LYS A 128 12.34 -17.22 27.63
CA LYS A 128 11.99 -18.29 28.57
C LYS A 128 13.20 -19.16 28.82
#